data_AF-A0A8S1KL78-F1
#
_entry.id   AF-A0A8S1KL78-F1
#
_cell.length_a   1.000
_cell.length_b   1.000
_cell.length_c   1.000
_cell.angle_alpha   90.00
_cell.angle_beta   90.00
_cell.angle_gamma   90.00
#
_symmetry.space_group_name_H-M   'P 1'
#
loop_
_entity.id
_entity.type
_entity.pdbx_description
1 polymer ?
#
loop_
_entity_poly.entity_id
_entity_poly.type
_entity_poly.pdbx_seq_one_letter_code
_entity_poly.pdbx_strand_id
1 'polypeptide(L)'
;MVVSKDLQKYLDNNQSMQNQQKIQNLKKKLLQYEKFLNQDFEDLINKSQDISLFEKASMAEQEISHITNNQQLPTPIKPIHVEEYVPLNYPKIIQLFTKSNNYQHVANVLQALRWRITRAKNALQRRQVVVAYATHDIIGTHSKNILLAQYLILKSHNLIQCQTLKLLNALASDYHGRSYLTLNPTLIKFLVDLIKKEQSDSLIRKNAIGALQKMSLRKQSQTFMLENNIIYHTLIILKNEQNNLSEYTYEYITALIMNLSLSTRGKDELIQHKELAFEVLYDLIEYPNDQIRTFTNGTFYSLFSRKTIRDYAYSLGIPQELPRLLENSDEKFKKQIQYMIAQLQADEDDYDQSQMEEENDVDDIEEEEEECIGDDDEEDELNIQDNIIGEELLSKDFELVGDEAENQKLVMDSIILKEVQQRNAQQEQIRESQLEKMPVGQIPFYNDTNDKKSYQKVQQFHNQQKQLIQGQGQQNINYNDLQEFAPKPKIPRTPPGASKK
;
A
#
# COMPACT_ATOMS: atom_id res chain seq x y z
N MET A 1 38.35 55.39 34.70
CA MET A 1 37.13 54.87 35.37
C MET A 1 35.85 55.51 34.78
N VAL A 2 35.70 55.55 33.44
CA VAL A 2 34.55 56.22 32.77
C VAL A 2 33.97 55.41 31.59
N VAL A 3 34.48 54.21 31.28
CA VAL A 3 33.98 53.42 30.12
C VAL A 3 33.07 52.24 30.52
N SER A 4 32.93 51.95 31.83
CA SER A 4 32.16 50.77 32.29
C SER A 4 30.70 51.04 32.65
N LYS A 5 30.26 52.30 32.78
CA LYS A 5 28.88 52.61 33.22
C LYS A 5 27.89 52.82 32.09
N ASP A 6 28.36 53.16 30.89
CA ASP A 6 27.48 53.41 29.74
C ASP A 6 27.15 52.13 28.95
N LEU A 7 28.02 51.10 29.00
CA LEU A 7 27.72 49.79 28.40
C LEU A 7 26.67 49.01 29.20
N GLN A 8 26.67 49.15 30.53
CA GLN A 8 25.73 48.45 31.41
C GLN A 8 24.33 49.08 31.35
N LYS A 9 24.25 50.40 31.13
CA LYS A 9 22.99 51.11 30.86
C LYS A 9 22.37 50.77 29.49
N TYR A 10 23.18 50.30 28.53
CA TYR A 10 22.69 49.86 27.22
C TYR A 10 22.18 48.42 27.21
N LEU A 11 22.68 47.57 28.12
CA LEU A 11 22.20 46.20 28.29
C LEU A 11 20.92 46.11 29.13
N ASP A 12 20.73 46.99 30.11
CA ASP A 12 19.58 46.90 31.03
C ASP A 12 18.30 47.62 30.55
N ASN A 13 18.33 48.40 29.47
CA ASN A 13 17.19 49.25 29.08
C ASN A 13 16.47 48.88 27.78
N ASN A 14 16.73 47.73 27.14
CA ASN A 14 16.09 47.44 25.84
C ASN A 14 15.54 46.03 25.59
N GLN A 15 15.36 45.17 26.62
CA GLN A 15 14.86 43.81 26.35
C GLN A 15 13.87 43.17 27.35
N SER A 16 13.18 43.92 28.22
CA SER A 16 12.23 43.28 29.15
C SER A 16 10.74 43.45 28.83
N MET A 17 10.29 44.51 28.16
CA MET A 17 8.84 44.76 27.96
C MET A 17 8.27 44.18 26.64
N GLN A 18 8.95 44.36 25.51
CA GLN A 18 8.45 43.87 24.21
C GLN A 18 8.50 42.33 24.11
N ASN A 19 9.51 41.69 24.72
CA ASN A 19 9.60 40.23 24.77
C ASN A 19 8.56 39.64 25.74
N GLN A 20 8.29 40.29 26.88
CA GLN A 20 7.23 39.84 27.78
C GLN A 20 5.83 39.98 27.17
N GLN A 21 5.56 41.06 26.42
CA GLN A 21 4.29 41.20 25.69
C GLN A 21 4.17 40.20 24.53
N LYS A 22 5.24 39.91 23.79
CA LYS A 22 5.24 38.85 22.76
C LYS A 22 5.01 37.46 23.37
N ILE A 23 5.66 37.16 24.50
CA ILE A 23 5.49 35.89 25.21
C ILE A 23 4.08 35.78 25.81
N GLN A 24 3.52 36.86 26.36
CA GLN A 24 2.13 36.87 26.84
C GLN A 24 1.13 36.69 25.69
N ASN A 25 1.35 37.33 24.54
CA ASN A 25 0.50 37.15 23.35
C ASN A 25 0.61 35.73 22.78
N LEU A 26 1.80 35.14 22.76
CA LEU A 26 2.00 33.76 22.34
C LEU A 26 1.31 32.79 23.31
N LYS A 27 1.44 32.97 24.63
CA LYS A 27 0.70 32.17 25.63
C LYS A 27 -0.81 32.31 25.48
N LYS A 28 -1.31 33.51 25.18
CA LYS A 28 -2.74 33.76 24.98
C LYS A 28 -3.27 33.09 23.70
N LYS A 29 -2.47 33.08 22.63
CA LYS A 29 -2.76 32.33 21.40
C LYS A 29 -2.71 30.82 21.62
N LEU A 30 -1.72 30.33 22.37
CA LEU A 30 -1.59 28.90 22.69
C LEU A 30 -2.80 28.42 23.51
N LEU A 31 -3.24 29.20 24.49
CA LEU A 31 -4.45 28.90 25.26
C LEU A 31 -5.74 29.00 24.41
N GLN A 32 -5.76 29.85 23.39
CA GLN A 32 -6.87 29.91 22.43
C GLN A 32 -6.87 28.70 21.49
N TYR A 33 -5.71 28.24 21.03
CA TYR A 33 -5.60 27.02 20.22
C TYR A 33 -5.89 25.78 21.05
N GLU A 34 -5.46 25.73 22.30
CA GLU A 34 -5.79 24.63 23.23
C GLU A 34 -7.30 24.60 23.54
N LYS A 35 -7.95 25.76 23.71
CA LYS A 35 -9.41 25.83 23.83
C LYS A 35 -10.14 25.47 22.54
N PHE A 36 -9.63 25.89 21.39
CA PHE A 36 -10.18 25.57 20.08
C PHE A 36 -10.08 24.06 19.80
N LEU A 37 -8.89 23.49 20.01
CA LEU A 37 -8.64 22.05 19.89
C LEU A 37 -9.46 21.25 20.90
N ASN A 38 -9.59 21.68 22.15
CA ASN A 38 -10.40 20.97 23.14
C ASN A 38 -11.91 21.13 22.92
N GLN A 39 -12.38 22.27 22.37
CA GLN A 39 -13.78 22.42 21.97
C GLN A 39 -14.10 21.58 20.72
N ASP A 40 -13.20 21.54 19.74
CA ASP A 40 -13.35 20.69 18.56
C ASP A 40 -13.21 19.21 18.91
N PHE A 41 -12.36 18.84 19.88
CA PHE A 41 -12.18 17.45 20.32
C PHE A 41 -13.36 16.95 21.16
N GLU A 42 -13.92 17.78 22.05
CA GLU A 42 -15.19 17.48 22.74
C GLU A 42 -16.38 17.43 21.76
N ASP A 43 -16.44 18.33 20.77
CA ASP A 43 -17.47 18.26 19.73
C ASP A 43 -17.28 17.05 18.80
N LEU A 44 -16.05 16.60 18.54
CA LEU A 44 -15.75 15.40 17.76
C LEU A 44 -16.06 14.11 18.53
N ILE A 45 -15.77 14.08 19.83
CA ILE A 45 -16.09 12.95 20.72
C ILE A 45 -17.61 12.83 20.90
N ASN A 46 -18.31 13.93 21.15
CA ASN A 46 -19.77 13.94 21.25
C ASN A 46 -20.46 13.61 19.91
N LYS A 47 -19.82 13.90 18.76
CA LYS A 47 -20.29 13.45 17.42
C LYS A 47 -19.94 11.99 17.11
N SER A 48 -18.92 11.41 17.75
CA SER A 48 -18.49 10.02 17.51
C SER A 48 -19.29 8.96 18.29
N GLN A 49 -20.07 9.37 19.29
CA GLN A 49 -20.85 8.46 20.15
C GLN A 49 -22.35 8.38 19.80
N ASP A 50 -22.81 9.11 18.79
CA ASP A 50 -24.22 9.12 18.36
C ASP A 50 -24.41 8.25 17.11
N ILE A 51 -24.89 7.01 17.31
CA ILE A 51 -25.16 6.01 16.26
C ILE A 51 -26.30 6.46 15.30
N SER A 52 -26.88 7.65 15.50
CA SER A 52 -27.90 8.26 14.63
C SER A 52 -27.35 9.17 13.50
N LEU A 53 -26.02 9.35 13.38
CA LEU A 53 -25.42 10.25 12.38
C LEU A 53 -25.19 9.63 10.99
N PHE A 54 -25.40 8.33 10.81
CA PHE A 54 -25.33 7.69 9.50
C PHE A 54 -26.53 7.99 8.57
N GLU A 55 -27.58 8.65 9.07
CA GLU A 55 -28.76 9.05 8.27
C GLU A 55 -28.79 10.53 7.87
N LYS A 56 -27.93 11.39 8.45
CA LYS A 56 -27.98 12.85 8.22
C LYS A 56 -26.88 13.43 7.32
N ALA A 57 -25.92 12.61 6.87
CA ALA A 57 -25.01 13.02 5.80
C ALA A 57 -25.72 13.16 4.44
N SER A 58 -26.94 12.61 4.28
CA SER A 58 -27.74 12.72 3.06
C SER A 58 -28.54 14.04 2.93
N MET A 59 -28.44 14.99 3.86
CA MET A 59 -29.20 16.26 3.79
C MET A 59 -28.33 17.53 3.69
N ALA A 60 -27.01 17.45 3.82
CA ALA A 60 -26.12 18.61 3.72
C ALA A 60 -25.70 18.96 2.27
N GLU A 61 -26.00 18.11 1.28
CA GLU A 61 -25.80 18.43 -0.14
C GLU A 61 -26.96 19.24 -0.76
N GLN A 62 -28.03 19.53 -0.01
CA GLN A 62 -29.19 20.26 -0.55
C GLN A 62 -29.28 21.75 -0.17
N GLU A 63 -28.36 22.30 0.63
CA GLU A 63 -28.39 23.73 1.02
C GLU A 63 -27.33 24.62 0.34
N ILE A 64 -26.63 24.14 -0.70
CA ILE A 64 -25.78 24.99 -1.58
C ILE A 64 -26.46 25.21 -2.95
N SER A 65 -27.76 24.96 -3.10
CA SER A 65 -28.49 25.22 -4.35
C SER A 65 -29.44 26.42 -4.31
N HIS A 66 -29.33 27.31 -3.31
CA HIS A 66 -30.21 28.49 -3.21
C HIS A 66 -29.51 29.81 -2.90
N ILE A 67 -28.38 30.12 -3.56
CA ILE A 67 -27.97 31.52 -3.76
C ILE A 67 -27.45 31.71 -5.19
N THR A 68 -28.05 32.68 -5.89
CA THR A 68 -27.67 33.28 -7.19
C THR A 68 -27.95 32.49 -8.49
N ASN A 69 -29.24 32.52 -8.90
CA ASN A 69 -29.58 32.75 -10.30
C ASN A 69 -29.24 34.22 -10.66
N ASN A 70 -28.65 34.42 -11.83
CA ASN A 70 -28.21 35.67 -12.48
C ASN A 70 -26.77 36.14 -12.18
N GLN A 71 -25.81 35.68 -12.99
CA GLN A 71 -25.01 36.52 -13.92
C GLN A 71 -23.87 35.70 -14.56
N GLN A 72 -23.81 35.77 -15.89
CA GLN A 72 -22.68 35.54 -16.82
C GLN A 72 -21.74 34.32 -16.63
N LEU A 73 -21.59 33.54 -17.71
CA LEU A 73 -20.64 32.41 -17.82
C LEU A 73 -19.21 32.80 -17.36
N PRO A 74 -18.58 32.05 -16.45
CA PRO A 74 -17.14 32.09 -16.29
C PRO A 74 -16.47 31.28 -17.41
N THR A 75 -15.43 31.87 -17.95
CA THR A 75 -14.46 31.36 -18.94
C THR A 75 -13.93 29.94 -18.65
N PRO A 76 -13.39 29.24 -19.68
CA PRO A 76 -12.88 27.88 -19.53
C PRO A 76 -11.84 27.81 -18.42
N ILE A 77 -12.04 26.86 -17.50
CA ILE A 77 -11.08 26.47 -16.48
C ILE A 77 -9.78 26.12 -17.22
N LYS A 78 -8.70 26.85 -16.94
CA LYS A 78 -7.36 26.50 -17.43
C LYS A 78 -7.02 25.09 -16.93
N PRO A 79 -6.45 24.20 -17.76
CA PRO A 79 -6.03 22.89 -17.30
C PRO A 79 -5.07 23.07 -16.14
N ILE A 80 -5.31 22.33 -15.06
CA ILE A 80 -4.37 22.17 -13.95
C ILE A 80 -3.10 21.61 -14.58
N HIS A 81 -2.05 22.44 -14.67
CA HIS A 81 -0.73 21.98 -15.10
C HIS A 81 -0.20 21.06 -14.01
N VAL A 82 -0.46 19.75 -14.14
CA VAL A 82 0.29 18.73 -13.44
C VAL A 82 1.69 18.78 -14.05
N GLU A 83 2.68 19.13 -13.24
CA GLU A 83 4.09 19.02 -13.62
C GLU A 83 4.37 17.54 -13.85
N GLU A 84 4.35 17.16 -15.12
CA GLU A 84 4.38 15.78 -15.58
C GLU A 84 5.84 15.30 -15.62
N TYR A 85 6.10 14.07 -15.15
CA TYR A 85 7.44 13.48 -15.27
C TYR A 85 7.84 13.33 -16.73
N VAL A 86 9.13 13.51 -17.03
CA VAL A 86 9.60 13.32 -18.40
C VAL A 86 9.52 11.84 -18.80
N PRO A 87 9.10 11.53 -20.04
CA PRO A 87 9.21 10.20 -20.63
C PRO A 87 10.66 9.69 -20.56
N LEU A 88 10.86 8.40 -20.28
CA LEU A 88 12.19 7.81 -20.12
C LEU A 88 12.53 6.83 -21.22
N ASN A 89 13.81 6.84 -21.61
CA ASN A 89 14.41 5.81 -22.44
C ASN A 89 14.80 4.60 -21.58
N TYR A 90 13.81 3.76 -21.26
CA TYR A 90 14.00 2.54 -20.47
C TYR A 90 15.04 1.57 -21.05
N PRO A 91 15.14 1.35 -22.38
CA PRO A 91 16.22 0.53 -22.94
C PRO A 91 17.62 1.04 -22.58
N LYS A 92 17.83 2.36 -22.58
CA LYS A 92 19.11 2.97 -22.17
C LYS A 92 19.38 2.76 -20.68
N ILE A 93 18.35 2.85 -19.83
CA ILE A 93 18.46 2.57 -18.38
C ILE A 93 18.84 1.11 -18.14
N ILE A 94 18.16 0.16 -18.79
CA ILE A 94 18.45 -1.29 -18.64
C ILE A 94 19.86 -1.61 -19.18
N GLN A 95 20.28 -0.95 -20.26
CA GLN A 95 21.65 -1.07 -20.76
C GLN A 95 22.68 -0.56 -19.75
N LEU A 96 22.38 0.55 -19.04
CA LEU A 96 23.24 1.04 -17.97
C LEU A 96 23.41 -0.03 -16.87
N PHE A 97 22.31 -0.63 -16.42
CA PHE A 97 22.33 -1.63 -15.36
C PHE A 97 23.18 -2.86 -15.70
N THR A 98 23.22 -3.23 -16.97
CA THR A 98 23.86 -4.47 -17.43
C THR A 98 25.29 -4.29 -17.96
N LYS A 99 25.64 -3.11 -18.49
CA LYS A 99 26.92 -2.88 -19.17
C LYS A 99 27.85 -1.89 -18.48
N SER A 100 27.36 -1.10 -17.53
CA SER A 100 28.18 -0.08 -16.85
C SER A 100 29.09 -0.71 -15.80
N ASN A 101 30.35 -0.30 -15.77
CA ASN A 101 31.28 -0.61 -14.68
C ASN A 101 31.22 0.43 -13.54
N ASN A 102 30.52 1.55 -13.73
CA ASN A 102 30.35 2.58 -12.71
C ASN A 102 29.14 2.24 -11.82
N TYR A 103 29.38 1.54 -10.72
CA TYR A 103 28.35 1.11 -9.78
C TYR A 103 27.67 2.28 -9.05
N GLN A 104 28.36 3.41 -8.87
CA GLN A 104 27.79 4.61 -8.23
C GLN A 104 26.73 5.24 -9.14
N HIS A 105 27.03 5.37 -10.44
CA HIS A 105 26.06 5.92 -11.38
C HIS A 105 24.83 5.01 -11.53
N VAL A 106 25.02 3.69 -11.56
CA VAL A 106 23.89 2.72 -11.54
C VAL A 106 23.05 2.89 -10.28
N ALA A 107 23.68 3.00 -9.11
CA ALA A 107 22.98 3.19 -7.84
C ALA A 107 22.22 4.53 -7.78
N ASN A 108 22.80 5.62 -8.28
CA ASN A 108 22.14 6.93 -8.33
C ASN A 108 20.91 6.91 -9.25
N VAL A 109 20.96 6.19 -10.38
CA VAL A 109 19.81 6.03 -11.27
C VAL A 109 18.72 5.18 -10.61
N LEU A 110 19.07 4.09 -9.92
CA LEU A 110 18.11 3.29 -9.15
C LEU A 110 17.43 4.12 -8.05
N GLN A 111 18.20 4.95 -7.32
CA GLN A 111 17.67 5.87 -6.33
C GLN A 111 16.72 6.90 -6.97
N ALA A 112 17.10 7.48 -8.11
CA ALA A 112 16.26 8.44 -8.82
C ALA A 112 14.93 7.83 -9.29
N LEU A 113 14.97 6.58 -9.78
CA LEU A 113 13.76 5.84 -10.15
C LEU A 113 12.86 5.58 -8.95
N ARG A 114 13.43 5.24 -7.78
CA ARG A 114 12.68 5.10 -6.52
C ARG A 114 12.04 6.42 -6.12
N TRP A 115 12.80 7.52 -6.14
CA TRP A 115 12.30 8.84 -5.80
C TRP A 115 11.16 9.28 -6.70
N ARG A 116 11.16 8.90 -7.98
CA ARG A 116 10.03 9.19 -8.85
C ARG A 116 8.72 8.50 -8.42
N ILE A 117 8.81 7.36 -7.71
CA ILE A 117 7.65 6.69 -7.08
C ILE A 117 7.31 7.38 -5.75
N THR A 118 8.28 7.50 -4.84
CA THR A 118 8.03 7.94 -3.45
C THR A 118 7.77 9.44 -3.32
N ARG A 119 8.24 10.25 -4.28
CA ARG A 119 8.03 11.71 -4.34
C ARG A 119 6.97 12.11 -5.37
N ALA A 120 6.16 11.17 -5.86
CA ALA A 120 5.01 11.46 -6.70
C ALA A 120 4.00 12.32 -5.93
N LYS A 121 3.35 13.27 -6.62
CA LYS A 121 2.47 14.26 -5.99
C LYS A 121 1.16 13.65 -5.45
N ASN A 122 0.72 12.54 -6.03
CA ASN A 122 -0.51 11.86 -5.66
C ASN A 122 -0.47 10.38 -6.09
N ALA A 123 -1.45 9.59 -5.63
CA ALA A 123 -1.57 8.17 -5.90
C ALA A 123 -1.68 7.85 -7.40
N LEU A 124 -2.42 8.65 -8.17
CA LEU A 124 -2.55 8.45 -9.61
C LEU A 124 -1.21 8.62 -10.35
N GLN A 125 -0.44 9.65 -9.99
CA GLN A 125 0.89 9.89 -10.57
C GLN A 125 1.87 8.79 -10.15
N ARG A 126 1.81 8.32 -8.89
CA ARG A 126 2.59 7.16 -8.44
C ARG A 126 2.27 5.91 -9.26
N ARG A 127 0.98 5.61 -9.42
CA ARG A 127 0.47 4.50 -10.25
C ARG A 127 0.97 4.60 -11.69
N GLN A 128 0.89 5.78 -12.31
CA GLN A 128 1.44 6.03 -13.65
C GLN A 128 2.92 5.66 -13.76
N VAL A 129 3.74 6.07 -12.79
CA VAL A 129 5.18 5.73 -12.76
C VAL A 129 5.38 4.22 -12.62
N VAL A 130 4.65 3.57 -11.70
CA VAL A 130 4.74 2.12 -11.45
C VAL A 130 4.34 1.31 -12.69
N VAL A 131 3.22 1.67 -13.33
CA VAL A 131 2.77 1.05 -14.60
C VAL A 131 3.82 1.25 -15.70
N ALA A 132 4.50 2.41 -15.74
CA ALA A 132 5.56 2.67 -16.71
C ALA A 132 6.72 1.69 -16.54
N TYR A 133 7.16 1.52 -15.30
CA TYR A 133 8.27 0.64 -14.94
C TYR A 133 7.93 -0.83 -15.20
N ALA A 134 6.69 -1.23 -14.89
CA ALA A 134 6.20 -2.58 -15.15
C ALA A 134 6.11 -2.87 -16.66
N THR A 135 5.53 -1.95 -17.44
CA THR A 135 5.36 -2.08 -18.90
C THR A 135 6.70 -2.24 -19.62
N HIS A 136 7.74 -1.56 -19.12
CA HIS A 136 9.08 -1.62 -19.70
C HIS A 136 10.02 -2.61 -18.98
N ASP A 137 9.51 -3.40 -18.03
CA ASP A 137 10.22 -4.47 -17.32
C ASP A 137 11.57 -4.03 -16.73
N ILE A 138 11.57 -2.87 -16.04
CA ILE A 138 12.80 -2.18 -15.62
C ILE A 138 13.69 -3.01 -14.68
N ILE A 139 13.09 -3.94 -13.95
CA ILE A 139 13.77 -4.87 -13.01
C ILE A 139 14.04 -6.22 -13.69
N GLY A 140 13.31 -6.58 -14.73
CA GLY A 140 13.38 -7.88 -15.38
C GLY A 140 12.58 -8.94 -14.64
N THR A 141 11.36 -8.66 -14.19
CA THR A 141 10.50 -9.68 -13.56
C THR A 141 9.79 -10.54 -14.59
N HIS A 142 9.72 -10.15 -15.86
CA HIS A 142 9.21 -11.05 -16.90
C HIS A 142 10.08 -12.30 -17.02
N SER A 143 9.45 -13.44 -17.34
CA SER A 143 10.13 -14.75 -17.42
C SER A 143 11.38 -14.76 -18.31
N LYS A 144 11.40 -13.95 -19.38
CA LYS A 144 12.53 -13.85 -20.31
C LYS A 144 13.73 -13.05 -19.74
N ASN A 145 13.51 -12.24 -18.71
CA ASN A 145 14.47 -11.25 -18.21
C ASN A 145 14.84 -11.42 -16.74
N ILE A 146 14.41 -12.49 -16.07
CA ILE A 146 14.68 -12.77 -14.64
C ILE A 146 16.16 -12.77 -14.25
N LEU A 147 17.06 -12.96 -15.22
CA LEU A 147 18.51 -12.84 -15.02
C LEU A 147 18.95 -11.42 -14.67
N LEU A 148 18.25 -10.38 -15.14
CA LEU A 148 18.49 -8.99 -14.76
C LEU A 148 18.18 -8.80 -13.27
N ALA A 149 17.00 -9.22 -12.82
CA ALA A 149 16.62 -9.15 -11.41
C ALA A 149 17.61 -9.94 -10.54
N GLN A 150 17.99 -11.15 -10.97
CA GLN A 150 19.00 -11.95 -10.27
C GLN A 150 20.33 -11.21 -10.16
N TYR A 151 20.77 -10.56 -11.25
CA TYR A 151 22.01 -9.80 -11.24
C TYR A 151 21.94 -8.62 -10.26
N LEU A 152 20.89 -7.79 -10.38
CA LEU A 152 20.70 -6.60 -9.55
C LEU A 152 20.62 -6.92 -8.06
N ILE A 153 19.91 -8.00 -7.69
CA ILE A 153 19.64 -8.38 -6.30
C ILE A 153 20.78 -9.19 -5.67
N LEU A 154 21.40 -10.12 -6.42
CA LEU A 154 22.29 -11.13 -5.82
C LEU A 154 23.75 -11.07 -6.29
N LYS A 155 24.03 -10.49 -7.47
CA LYS A 155 25.36 -10.57 -8.11
C LYS A 155 26.05 -9.23 -8.32
N SER A 156 25.34 -8.12 -8.09
CA SER A 156 25.84 -6.76 -8.28
C SER A 156 26.60 -6.25 -7.04
N HIS A 157 27.17 -5.05 -7.14
CA HIS A 157 27.79 -4.37 -6.01
C HIS A 157 26.76 -4.08 -4.90
N ASN A 158 27.13 -4.17 -3.61
CA ASN A 158 26.20 -3.99 -2.48
C ASN A 158 25.37 -2.69 -2.55
N LEU A 159 25.97 -1.61 -3.07
CA LEU A 159 25.26 -0.35 -3.29
C LEU A 159 24.11 -0.46 -4.32
N ILE A 160 24.34 -1.20 -5.41
CA ILE A 160 23.31 -1.50 -6.42
C ILE A 160 22.24 -2.40 -5.80
N GLN A 161 22.62 -3.43 -5.05
CA GLN A 161 21.68 -4.32 -4.36
C GLN A 161 20.78 -3.52 -3.41
N CYS A 162 21.37 -2.65 -2.59
CA CYS A 162 20.65 -1.79 -1.66
C CYS A 162 19.63 -0.90 -2.39
N GLN A 163 20.06 -0.14 -3.41
CA GLN A 163 19.15 0.75 -4.14
C GLN A 163 18.10 -0.03 -4.95
N THR A 164 18.45 -1.21 -5.47
CA THR A 164 17.48 -2.11 -6.12
C THR A 164 16.41 -2.52 -5.14
N LEU A 165 16.77 -2.98 -3.94
CA LEU A 165 15.80 -3.43 -2.94
C LEU A 165 14.94 -2.30 -2.41
N LYS A 166 15.49 -1.09 -2.23
CA LYS A 166 14.70 0.11 -1.91
C LYS A 166 13.69 0.41 -3.03
N LEU A 167 14.05 0.24 -4.30
CA LEU A 167 13.13 0.38 -5.42
C LEU A 167 12.07 -0.74 -5.45
N LEU A 168 12.42 -2.01 -5.18
CA LEU A 168 11.44 -3.10 -5.09
C LEU A 168 10.43 -2.87 -3.97
N ASN A 169 10.89 -2.39 -2.81
CA ASN A 169 10.05 -2.06 -1.68
C ASN A 169 9.05 -0.94 -2.03
N ALA A 170 9.51 0.11 -2.72
CA ALA A 170 8.64 1.19 -3.20
C ALA A 170 7.64 0.72 -4.27
N LEU A 171 8.05 -0.15 -5.19
CA LEU A 171 7.13 -0.79 -6.15
C LEU A 171 6.05 -1.62 -5.42
N ALA A 172 6.44 -2.38 -4.40
CA ALA A 172 5.50 -3.26 -3.68
C ALA A 172 4.44 -2.50 -2.87
N SER A 173 4.65 -1.22 -2.55
CA SER A 173 3.62 -0.37 -1.94
C SER A 173 2.41 -0.17 -2.86
N ASP A 174 2.57 -0.28 -4.17
CA ASP A 174 1.49 -0.07 -5.14
C ASP A 174 0.89 -1.40 -5.64
N TYR A 175 -0.43 -1.44 -5.81
CA TYR A 175 -1.17 -2.61 -6.33
C TYR A 175 -0.57 -3.16 -7.63
N HIS A 176 -0.27 -2.29 -8.61
CA HIS A 176 0.28 -2.71 -9.91
C HIS A 176 1.73 -3.16 -9.76
N GLY A 177 2.48 -2.53 -8.87
CA GLY A 177 3.83 -2.94 -8.56
C GLY A 177 3.89 -4.35 -7.95
N ARG A 178 2.99 -4.69 -7.00
CA ARG A 178 2.88 -6.08 -6.49
C ARG A 178 2.57 -7.09 -7.59
N SER A 179 1.67 -6.74 -8.50
CA SER A 179 1.33 -7.59 -9.65
C SER A 179 2.54 -7.82 -10.55
N TYR A 180 3.28 -6.76 -10.88
CA TYR A 180 4.51 -6.81 -11.67
C TYR A 180 5.61 -7.66 -11.00
N LEU A 181 5.82 -7.50 -9.70
CA LEU A 181 6.82 -8.25 -8.94
C LEU A 181 6.49 -9.75 -8.82
N THR A 182 5.22 -10.12 -9.00
CA THR A 182 4.75 -11.52 -8.88
C THR A 182 4.70 -12.25 -10.22
N LEU A 183 4.91 -11.56 -11.36
CA LEU A 183 4.91 -12.16 -12.71
C LEU A 183 5.89 -13.33 -12.86
N ASN A 184 7.01 -13.30 -12.14
CA ASN A 184 7.90 -14.43 -12.02
C ASN A 184 8.17 -14.75 -10.53
N PRO A 185 7.59 -15.85 -10.03
CA PRO A 185 7.75 -16.29 -8.63
C PRO A 185 9.19 -16.51 -8.17
N THR A 186 10.12 -16.72 -9.11
CA THR A 186 11.55 -16.85 -8.81
C THR A 186 12.11 -15.61 -8.11
N LEU A 187 11.51 -14.43 -8.32
CA LEU A 187 11.89 -13.20 -7.62
C LEU A 187 11.71 -13.34 -6.10
N ILE A 188 10.58 -13.88 -5.66
CA ILE A 188 10.31 -14.14 -4.24
C ILE A 188 11.39 -15.06 -3.66
N LYS A 189 11.75 -16.12 -4.39
CA LYS A 189 12.84 -17.00 -3.98
C LYS A 189 14.17 -16.25 -3.80
N PHE A 190 14.53 -15.34 -4.71
CA PHE A 190 15.75 -14.54 -4.57
C PHE A 190 15.72 -13.66 -3.31
N LEU A 191 14.58 -13.04 -3.01
CA LEU A 191 14.41 -12.23 -1.80
C LEU A 191 14.52 -13.09 -0.53
N VAL A 192 13.87 -14.27 -0.51
CA VAL A 192 13.96 -15.21 0.62
C VAL A 192 15.39 -15.73 0.82
N ASP A 193 16.09 -16.11 -0.26
CA ASP A 193 17.48 -16.56 -0.17
C ASP A 193 18.42 -15.44 0.30
N LEU A 194 18.13 -14.18 -0.06
CA LEU A 194 18.89 -13.02 0.37
C LEU A 194 18.73 -12.75 1.87
N ILE A 195 17.51 -12.72 2.41
CA ILE A 195 17.30 -12.46 3.84
C ILE A 195 17.96 -13.53 4.72
N LYS A 196 18.01 -14.80 4.24
CA LYS A 196 18.67 -15.93 4.91
C LYS A 196 20.18 -15.80 4.91
N LYS A 197 20.74 -15.21 3.85
CA LYS A 197 22.18 -15.06 3.66
C LYS A 197 22.74 -13.90 4.49
N GLU A 198 22.05 -12.77 4.50
CA GLU A 198 22.42 -11.63 5.35
C GLU A 198 22.55 -12.09 6.81
N GLN A 199 23.48 -11.51 7.58
CA GLN A 199 23.75 -11.88 8.99
C GLN A 199 23.59 -10.69 9.94
N SER A 200 23.12 -9.56 9.43
CA SER A 200 22.91 -8.33 10.17
C SER A 200 21.65 -7.64 9.68
N ASP A 201 21.18 -6.68 10.45
CA ASP A 201 20.03 -5.85 10.08
C ASP A 201 20.40 -4.76 9.06
N SER A 202 20.97 -5.19 7.93
CA SER A 202 21.44 -4.34 6.85
C SER A 202 20.28 -3.73 6.06
N LEU A 203 20.51 -2.60 5.39
CA LEU A 203 19.52 -1.99 4.50
C LEU A 203 19.04 -2.94 3.39
N ILE A 204 19.93 -3.83 2.95
CA ILE A 204 19.62 -4.90 2.00
C ILE A 204 18.56 -5.82 2.60
N ARG A 205 18.79 -6.34 3.81
CA ARG A 205 17.83 -7.23 4.49
C ARG A 205 16.52 -6.52 4.80
N LYS A 206 16.56 -5.31 5.37
CA LYS A 206 15.39 -4.49 5.72
C LYS A 206 14.46 -4.31 4.53
N ASN A 207 15.00 -3.86 3.40
CA ASN A 207 14.19 -3.60 2.21
C ASN A 207 13.71 -4.87 1.52
N ALA A 208 14.45 -5.98 1.61
CA ALA A 208 13.97 -7.28 1.15
C ALA A 208 12.76 -7.77 1.98
N ILE A 209 12.81 -7.63 3.31
CA ILE A 209 11.70 -7.96 4.21
C ILE A 209 10.52 -7.03 3.93
N GLY A 210 10.74 -5.72 3.80
CA GLY A 210 9.68 -4.75 3.49
C GLY A 210 8.97 -5.04 2.18
N ALA A 211 9.73 -5.35 1.12
CA ALA A 211 9.16 -5.76 -0.16
C ALA A 211 8.34 -7.06 -0.03
N LEU A 212 8.85 -8.08 0.66
CA LEU A 212 8.12 -9.34 0.87
C LEU A 212 6.84 -9.13 1.69
N GLN A 213 6.88 -8.32 2.74
CA GLN A 213 5.71 -7.98 3.54
C GLN A 213 4.63 -7.31 2.68
N LYS A 214 4.98 -6.27 1.90
CA LYS A 214 3.99 -5.60 1.05
C LYS A 214 3.46 -6.52 -0.04
N MET A 215 4.33 -7.32 -0.66
CA MET A 215 3.91 -8.34 -1.62
C MET A 215 2.99 -9.40 -1.01
N SER A 216 3.09 -9.69 0.29
CA SER A 216 2.27 -10.69 1.00
C SER A 216 0.80 -10.30 1.12
N LEU A 217 0.42 -9.09 0.74
CA LEU A 217 -0.98 -8.70 0.57
C LEU A 217 -1.66 -9.45 -0.59
N ARG A 218 -0.90 -10.14 -1.44
CA ARG A 218 -1.42 -10.94 -2.57
C ARG A 218 -1.36 -12.44 -2.29
N LYS A 219 -2.47 -13.13 -2.54
CA LYS A 219 -2.59 -14.59 -2.37
C LYS A 219 -1.54 -15.39 -3.17
N GLN A 220 -1.25 -14.96 -4.40
CA GLN A 220 -0.23 -15.60 -5.24
C GLN A 220 1.16 -15.47 -4.61
N SER A 221 1.53 -14.27 -4.12
CA SER A 221 2.79 -14.04 -3.41
C SER A 221 2.91 -14.87 -2.14
N GLN A 222 1.85 -14.89 -1.32
CA GLN A 222 1.79 -15.71 -0.09
C GLN A 222 2.09 -17.17 -0.40
N THR A 223 1.46 -17.73 -1.44
CA THR A 223 1.66 -19.11 -1.87
C THR A 223 3.14 -19.41 -2.11
N PHE A 224 3.84 -18.57 -2.88
CA PHE A 224 5.25 -18.75 -3.18
C PHE A 224 6.17 -18.48 -1.99
N MET A 225 5.82 -17.56 -1.11
CA MET A 225 6.56 -17.31 0.12
C MET A 225 6.52 -18.52 1.06
N LEU A 226 5.34 -19.13 1.24
CA LEU A 226 5.14 -20.34 2.03
C LEU A 226 5.89 -21.54 1.41
N GLU A 227 5.93 -21.66 0.08
CA GLU A 227 6.77 -22.67 -0.60
C GLU A 227 8.27 -22.54 -0.32
N ASN A 228 8.72 -21.35 0.08
CA ASN A 228 10.11 -21.07 0.44
C ASN A 228 10.33 -20.98 1.97
N ASN A 229 9.38 -21.49 2.78
CA ASN A 229 9.44 -21.56 4.25
C ASN A 229 9.77 -20.21 4.91
N ILE A 230 9.19 -19.12 4.40
CA ILE A 230 9.50 -17.78 4.89
C ILE A 230 9.21 -17.63 6.40
N ILE A 231 8.14 -18.28 6.90
CA ILE A 231 7.70 -18.16 8.29
C ILE A 231 8.77 -18.72 9.22
N TYR A 232 9.27 -19.92 8.91
CA TYR A 232 10.36 -20.52 9.68
C TYR A 232 11.59 -19.61 9.70
N HIS A 233 11.97 -19.08 8.54
CA HIS A 233 13.17 -18.24 8.42
C HIS A 233 13.05 -16.92 9.19
N THR A 234 11.90 -16.25 9.14
CA THR A 234 11.70 -15.00 9.89
C THR A 234 11.60 -15.22 11.39
N LEU A 235 10.97 -16.31 11.85
CA LEU A 235 10.98 -16.69 13.26
C LEU A 235 12.39 -16.95 13.79
N ILE A 236 13.25 -17.60 12.99
CA ILE A 236 14.67 -17.82 13.35
C ILE A 236 15.44 -16.50 13.46
N ILE A 237 15.18 -15.53 12.58
CA ILE A 237 15.78 -14.18 12.64
C ILE A 237 15.38 -13.49 13.94
N LEU A 238 14.07 -13.43 14.23
CA LEU A 238 13.55 -12.84 15.46
C LEU A 238 14.14 -13.51 16.72
N LYS A 239 14.27 -14.84 16.72
CA LYS A 239 14.83 -15.59 17.85
C LYS A 239 16.31 -15.30 18.08
N ASN A 240 17.11 -15.37 17.02
CA ASN A 240 18.57 -15.40 17.16
C ASN A 240 19.20 -14.01 17.21
N GLU A 241 18.51 -12.99 16.71
CA GLU A 241 19.09 -11.65 16.50
C GLU A 241 18.41 -10.57 17.36
N GLN A 242 17.73 -10.94 18.46
CA GLN A 242 16.88 -10.04 19.24
C GLN A 242 17.49 -8.67 19.57
N ASN A 243 18.78 -8.65 19.93
CA ASN A 243 19.51 -7.44 20.33
C ASN A 243 20.09 -6.62 19.17
N ASN A 244 20.01 -7.14 17.94
CA ASN A 244 20.65 -6.56 16.75
C ASN A 244 19.65 -6.11 15.69
N LEU A 245 18.36 -6.42 15.86
CA LEU A 245 17.29 -6.01 14.96
C LEU A 245 16.75 -4.64 15.36
N SER A 246 16.54 -3.78 14.37
CA SER A 246 15.80 -2.54 14.54
C SER A 246 14.30 -2.80 14.66
N GLU A 247 13.60 -1.84 15.26
CA GLU A 247 12.13 -1.86 15.39
C GLU A 247 11.45 -1.98 14.02
N TYR A 248 11.99 -1.32 12.99
CA TYR A 248 11.58 -1.47 11.60
C TYR A 248 11.52 -2.96 11.20
N THR A 249 12.57 -3.72 11.46
CA THR A 249 12.63 -5.13 11.06
C THR A 249 11.66 -6.00 11.85
N TYR A 250 11.48 -5.74 13.15
CA TYR A 250 10.45 -6.42 13.94
C TYR A 250 9.05 -6.17 13.40
N GLU A 251 8.72 -4.91 13.10
CA GLU A 251 7.42 -4.51 12.58
C GLU A 251 7.10 -5.22 11.27
N TYR A 252 8.02 -5.14 10.30
CA TYR A 252 7.80 -5.76 8.99
C TYR A 252 7.80 -7.29 9.04
N ILE A 253 8.59 -7.93 9.91
CA ILE A 253 8.52 -9.39 10.08
C ILE A 253 7.19 -9.80 10.70
N THR A 254 6.76 -9.14 11.79
CA THR A 254 5.52 -9.50 12.47
C THR A 254 4.30 -9.26 11.59
N ALA A 255 4.28 -8.17 10.82
CA ALA A 255 3.26 -7.91 9.81
C ALA A 255 3.24 -8.99 8.71
N LEU A 256 4.41 -9.41 8.21
CA LEU A 256 4.51 -10.48 7.21
C LEU A 256 3.97 -11.81 7.76
N ILE A 257 4.34 -12.19 8.98
CA ILE A 257 3.83 -13.41 9.62
C ILE A 257 2.31 -13.32 9.80
N MET A 258 1.79 -12.17 10.26
CA MET A 258 0.35 -11.97 10.41
C MET A 258 -0.39 -12.14 9.08
N ASN A 259 0.05 -11.47 8.02
CA ASN A 259 -0.57 -11.56 6.69
C ASN A 259 -0.64 -13.01 6.20
N LEU A 260 0.46 -13.75 6.34
CA LEU A 260 0.52 -15.16 5.95
C LEU A 260 -0.40 -16.04 6.81
N SER A 261 -0.49 -15.74 8.11
CA SER A 261 -1.32 -16.47 9.08
C SER A 261 -2.82 -16.34 8.83
N LEU A 262 -3.29 -15.41 7.99
CA LEU A 262 -4.71 -15.29 7.66
C LEU A 262 -5.19 -16.46 6.79
N SER A 263 -4.29 -17.02 5.97
CA SER A 263 -4.59 -18.15 5.09
C SER A 263 -4.52 -19.50 5.81
N THR A 264 -5.31 -20.49 5.35
CA THR A 264 -5.23 -21.89 5.83
C THR A 264 -3.79 -22.41 5.84
N ARG A 265 -3.09 -22.22 4.70
CA ARG A 265 -1.75 -22.75 4.48
C ARG A 265 -0.72 -22.11 5.41
N GLY A 266 -0.83 -20.80 5.66
CA GLY A 266 0.06 -20.12 6.60
C GLY A 266 -0.19 -20.53 8.06
N LYS A 267 -1.45 -20.75 8.46
CA LYS A 267 -1.77 -21.35 9.78
C LYS A 267 -1.12 -22.73 9.90
N ASP A 268 -1.23 -23.57 8.88
CA ASP A 268 -0.67 -24.92 8.88
C ASP A 268 0.86 -24.92 9.00
N GLU A 269 1.55 -24.00 8.31
CA GLU A 269 3.01 -23.83 8.44
C GLU A 269 3.41 -23.34 9.84
N LEU A 270 2.68 -22.40 10.43
CA LEU A 270 2.89 -21.98 11.82
C LEU A 270 2.64 -23.11 12.82
N ILE A 271 1.66 -23.99 12.58
CA ILE A 271 1.40 -25.18 13.42
C ILE A 271 2.59 -26.15 13.39
N GLN A 272 3.23 -26.33 12.23
CA GLN A 272 4.42 -27.17 12.10
C GLN A 272 5.60 -26.63 12.93
N HIS A 273 5.64 -25.33 13.17
CA HIS A 273 6.68 -24.64 13.93
C HIS A 273 6.17 -24.00 15.23
N LYS A 274 5.07 -24.51 15.80
CA LYS A 274 4.37 -23.89 16.94
C LYS A 274 5.26 -23.68 18.15
N GLU A 275 6.18 -24.58 18.45
CA GLU A 275 7.11 -24.42 19.58
C GLU A 275 7.95 -23.16 19.41
N LEU A 276 8.54 -22.96 18.23
CA LEU A 276 9.32 -21.78 17.87
C LEU A 276 8.44 -20.53 17.77
N ALA A 277 7.26 -20.65 17.17
CA ALA A 277 6.34 -19.51 17.01
C ALA A 277 5.90 -18.97 18.38
N PHE A 278 5.54 -19.84 19.33
CA PHE A 278 5.18 -19.41 20.68
C PHE A 278 6.38 -18.87 21.45
N GLU A 279 7.55 -19.51 21.36
CA GLU A 279 8.77 -19.00 21.99
C GLU A 279 9.10 -17.57 21.56
N VAL A 280 8.94 -17.27 20.27
CA VAL A 280 9.32 -15.95 19.71
C VAL A 280 8.20 -14.93 19.83
N LEU A 281 6.98 -15.28 19.41
CA LEU A 281 5.89 -14.30 19.31
C LEU A 281 5.26 -13.99 20.67
N TYR A 282 5.32 -14.91 21.64
CA TYR A 282 4.72 -14.65 22.95
C TYR A 282 5.43 -13.52 23.69
N ASP A 283 6.76 -13.43 23.56
CA ASP A 283 7.58 -12.32 24.09
C ASP A 283 7.22 -10.96 23.44
N LEU A 284 6.57 -10.97 22.26
CA LEU A 284 6.18 -9.77 21.53
C LEU A 284 4.75 -9.29 21.85
N ILE A 285 3.97 -10.03 22.64
CA ILE A 285 2.59 -9.63 23.01
C ILE A 285 2.58 -8.35 23.86
N GLU A 286 3.62 -8.11 24.65
CA GLU A 286 3.78 -6.88 25.44
C GLU A 286 4.86 -5.96 24.86
N TYR A 287 5.23 -6.15 23.58
CA TYR A 287 6.29 -5.35 22.97
C TYR A 287 5.93 -3.85 23.00
N PRO A 288 6.87 -2.94 23.32
CA PRO A 288 6.55 -1.51 23.52
C PRO A 288 5.90 -0.83 22.30
N ASN A 289 6.34 -1.19 21.09
CA ASN A 289 5.76 -0.67 19.85
C ASN A 289 4.38 -1.29 19.58
N ASP A 290 3.40 -0.41 19.37
CA ASP A 290 1.99 -0.74 19.20
C ASP A 290 1.69 -1.55 17.93
N GLN A 291 2.45 -1.35 16.84
CA GLN A 291 2.27 -2.07 15.59
C GLN A 291 2.75 -3.51 15.72
N ILE A 292 3.96 -3.72 16.24
CA ILE A 292 4.52 -5.04 16.53
C ILE A 292 3.57 -5.82 17.44
N ARG A 293 3.04 -5.17 18.48
CA ARG A 293 2.06 -5.75 19.40
C ARG A 293 0.75 -6.11 18.68
N THR A 294 0.23 -5.22 17.84
CA THR A 294 -1.00 -5.44 17.06
C THR A 294 -0.85 -6.63 16.10
N PHE A 295 0.26 -6.71 15.36
CA PHE A 295 0.50 -7.80 14.41
C PHE A 295 0.69 -9.15 15.10
N THR A 296 1.38 -9.14 16.25
CA THR A 296 1.55 -10.32 17.10
C THR A 296 0.21 -10.83 17.63
N ASN A 297 -0.63 -9.94 18.18
CA ASN A 297 -1.95 -10.29 18.67
C ASN A 297 -2.86 -10.80 17.56
N GLY A 298 -2.82 -10.15 16.38
CA GLY A 298 -3.54 -10.60 15.18
C GLY A 298 -3.12 -12.01 14.73
N THR A 299 -1.83 -12.32 14.81
CA THR A 299 -1.30 -13.66 14.51
C THR A 299 -1.85 -14.71 15.48
N PHE A 300 -1.81 -14.46 16.79
CA PHE A 300 -2.35 -15.40 17.78
C PHE A 300 -3.87 -15.55 17.68
N TYR A 301 -4.60 -14.45 17.45
CA TYR A 301 -6.03 -14.50 17.18
C TYR A 301 -6.32 -15.43 15.99
N SER A 302 -5.61 -15.26 14.88
CA SER A 302 -5.75 -16.12 13.70
C SER A 302 -5.43 -17.59 14.01
N LEU A 303 -4.35 -17.86 14.75
CA LEU A 303 -3.94 -19.22 15.10
C LEU A 303 -4.90 -19.92 16.07
N PHE A 304 -5.52 -19.20 17.00
CA PHE A 304 -6.49 -19.78 17.94
C PHE A 304 -7.77 -20.28 17.26
N SER A 305 -8.00 -19.97 15.98
CA SER A 305 -9.02 -20.65 15.17
C SER A 305 -8.79 -22.16 15.02
N ARG A 306 -7.58 -22.67 15.28
CA ARG A 306 -7.22 -24.10 15.18
C ARG A 306 -7.14 -24.77 16.55
N LYS A 307 -7.90 -25.85 16.75
CA LYS A 307 -7.92 -26.62 17.99
C LYS A 307 -6.52 -27.08 18.42
N THR A 308 -5.69 -27.49 17.47
CA THR A 308 -4.33 -27.95 17.74
C THR A 308 -3.47 -26.88 18.42
N ILE A 309 -3.67 -25.61 18.04
CA ILE A 309 -2.99 -24.47 18.65
C ILE A 309 -3.63 -24.15 20.00
N ARG A 310 -4.97 -24.16 20.11
CA ARG A 310 -5.65 -23.95 21.39
C ARG A 310 -5.13 -24.94 22.44
N ASP A 311 -5.15 -26.23 22.14
CA ASP A 311 -4.65 -27.31 23.01
C ASP A 311 -3.18 -27.06 23.44
N TYR A 312 -2.34 -26.60 22.51
CA TYR A 312 -0.94 -26.25 22.81
C TYR A 312 -0.84 -25.02 23.73
N ALA A 313 -1.64 -23.98 23.50
CA ALA A 313 -1.69 -22.80 24.35
C ALA A 313 -2.18 -23.13 25.78
N TYR A 314 -3.16 -24.04 25.91
CA TYR A 314 -3.58 -24.59 27.20
C TYR A 314 -2.43 -25.30 27.93
N SER A 315 -1.60 -26.06 27.20
CA SER A 315 -0.44 -26.74 27.79
C SER A 315 0.64 -25.77 28.31
N LEU A 316 0.67 -24.54 27.78
CA LEU A 316 1.59 -23.48 28.21
C LEU A 316 1.02 -22.56 29.30
N GLY A 317 -0.24 -22.74 29.72
CA GLY A 317 -0.88 -21.88 30.73
C GLY A 317 -1.27 -20.48 30.23
N ILE A 318 -1.36 -20.29 28.91
CA ILE A 318 -1.76 -19.01 28.29
C ILE A 318 -3.17 -18.53 28.70
N PRO A 319 -4.18 -19.41 28.89
CA PRO A 319 -5.51 -18.96 29.35
C PRO A 319 -5.48 -18.21 30.69
N GLN A 320 -4.49 -18.45 31.54
CA GLN A 320 -4.32 -17.76 32.82
C GLN A 320 -3.55 -16.44 32.70
N GLU A 321 -2.68 -16.33 31.69
CA GLU A 321 -1.83 -15.16 31.49
C GLU A 321 -2.54 -14.06 30.68
N LEU A 322 -3.31 -14.38 29.64
CA LEU A 322 -4.03 -13.37 28.84
C LEU A 322 -4.94 -12.45 29.68
N PRO A 323 -5.70 -12.94 30.68
CA PRO A 323 -6.46 -12.06 31.58
C PRO A 323 -5.59 -11.11 32.40
N ARG A 324 -4.36 -11.50 32.78
CA ARG A 324 -3.42 -10.61 33.49
C ARG A 324 -2.90 -9.51 32.58
N LEU A 325 -2.62 -9.84 31.32
CA LEU A 325 -2.24 -8.86 30.30
C LEU A 325 -3.35 -7.83 30.07
N LEU A 326 -4.61 -8.29 30.10
CA LEU A 326 -5.79 -7.44 29.94
C LEU A 326 -5.88 -6.33 31.01
N GLU A 327 -5.50 -6.64 32.26
CA GLU A 327 -5.56 -5.69 33.39
C GLU A 327 -4.62 -4.49 33.22
N ASN A 328 -3.48 -4.69 32.53
CA ASN A 328 -2.43 -3.69 32.38
C ASN A 328 -2.37 -3.05 30.98
N SER A 329 -3.29 -3.41 30.09
CA SER A 329 -3.34 -2.92 28.70
C SER A 329 -4.19 -1.65 28.56
N ASP A 330 -3.94 -0.86 27.51
CA ASP A 330 -4.85 0.22 27.12
C ASP A 330 -6.14 -0.33 26.47
N GLU A 331 -7.12 0.54 26.17
CA GLU A 331 -8.41 0.11 25.61
C GLU A 331 -8.30 -0.59 24.24
N LYS A 332 -7.34 -0.18 23.39
CA LYS A 332 -7.12 -0.79 22.07
C LYS A 332 -6.63 -2.23 22.25
N PHE A 333 -5.60 -2.43 23.07
CA PHE A 333 -5.01 -3.75 23.31
C PHE A 333 -5.91 -4.64 24.17
N LYS A 334 -6.70 -4.05 25.08
CA LYS A 334 -7.73 -4.80 25.80
C LYS A 334 -8.68 -5.51 24.86
N LYS A 335 -9.18 -4.79 23.85
CA LYS A 335 -10.09 -5.35 22.85
C LYS A 335 -9.44 -6.48 22.05
N GLN A 336 -8.17 -6.32 21.65
CA GLN A 336 -7.42 -7.38 20.95
C GLN A 336 -7.24 -8.62 21.82
N ILE A 337 -6.85 -8.46 23.10
CA ILE A 337 -6.70 -9.57 24.05
C ILE A 337 -8.04 -10.26 24.32
N GLN A 338 -9.13 -9.50 24.42
CA GLN A 338 -10.47 -10.06 24.56
C GLN A 338 -10.85 -10.93 23.36
N TYR A 339 -10.56 -10.50 22.13
CA TYR A 339 -10.76 -11.32 20.94
C TYR A 339 -9.91 -12.59 20.96
N MET A 340 -8.65 -12.50 21.37
CA MET A 340 -7.79 -13.67 21.55
C MET A 340 -8.35 -14.65 22.58
N ILE A 341 -8.82 -14.17 23.73
CA ILE A 341 -9.45 -15.00 24.77
C ILE A 341 -10.72 -15.67 24.23
N ALA A 342 -11.59 -14.91 23.55
CA ALA A 342 -12.82 -15.44 22.97
C ALA A 342 -12.52 -16.55 21.95
N GLN A 343 -11.55 -16.32 21.07
CA GLN A 343 -11.14 -17.31 20.07
C GLN A 343 -10.47 -18.54 20.72
N LEU A 344 -9.67 -18.35 21.77
CA LEU A 344 -9.04 -19.43 22.53
C LEU A 344 -10.06 -20.31 23.28
N GLN A 345 -11.22 -19.76 23.62
CA GLN A 345 -12.32 -20.47 24.29
C GLN A 345 -13.34 -21.05 23.32
N ALA A 346 -13.17 -20.88 22.00
CA ALA A 346 -14.09 -21.39 21.01
C ALA A 346 -14.05 -22.94 20.95
N ASP A 347 -15.24 -23.55 20.98
CA ASP A 347 -15.40 -25.01 20.94
C ASP A 347 -15.22 -25.59 19.53
N GLU A 348 -15.44 -24.79 18.50
CA GLU A 348 -15.37 -25.21 17.10
C GLU A 348 -14.13 -24.63 16.40
N ASP A 349 -13.59 -25.41 15.45
CA ASP A 349 -12.63 -24.87 14.50
C ASP A 349 -13.37 -24.02 13.47
N ASP A 350 -12.85 -22.83 13.20
CA ASP A 350 -13.42 -21.99 12.17
C ASP A 350 -13.27 -22.71 10.82
N TYR A 351 -14.40 -23.02 10.18
CA TYR A 351 -14.40 -23.59 8.84
C TYR A 351 -13.93 -22.49 7.89
N ASP A 352 -12.65 -22.56 7.56
CA ASP A 352 -11.88 -21.57 6.83
C ASP A 352 -12.57 -21.18 5.51
N GLN A 353 -13.33 -20.09 5.53
CA GLN A 353 -13.98 -19.53 4.33
C GLN A 353 -12.97 -18.91 3.37
N SER A 354 -11.69 -18.80 3.73
CA SER A 354 -10.60 -18.29 2.86
C SER A 354 -10.37 -19.11 1.57
N GLN A 355 -10.90 -20.34 1.49
CA GLN A 355 -10.97 -21.12 0.25
C GLN A 355 -12.11 -20.67 -0.68
N MET A 356 -13.12 -19.97 -0.14
CA MET A 356 -14.27 -19.41 -0.85
C MET A 356 -14.24 -17.88 -0.95
N GLU A 357 -13.32 -17.21 -0.25
CA GLU A 357 -13.02 -15.79 -0.46
C GLU A 357 -12.46 -15.63 -1.88
N GLU A 358 -13.25 -14.97 -2.73
CA GLU A 358 -12.77 -14.37 -3.96
C GLU A 358 -11.55 -13.50 -3.64
N GLU A 359 -10.62 -13.38 -4.60
CA GLU A 359 -9.46 -12.50 -4.49
C GLU A 359 -9.96 -11.07 -4.22
N ASN A 360 -10.11 -10.69 -2.95
CA ASN A 360 -10.36 -9.32 -2.52
C ASN A 360 -9.03 -8.55 -2.62
N ASP A 361 -8.50 -8.54 -3.83
CA ASP A 361 -7.42 -7.68 -4.29
C ASP A 361 -7.99 -6.26 -4.45
N VAL A 362 -8.41 -5.65 -3.34
CA VAL A 362 -8.89 -4.26 -3.33
C VAL A 362 -7.74 -3.35 -3.77
N ASP A 363 -8.00 -2.42 -4.67
CA ASP A 363 -6.98 -1.50 -5.18
C ASP A 363 -6.71 -0.38 -4.17
N ASP A 364 -5.45 -0.27 -3.74
CA ASP A 364 -5.00 0.65 -2.68
C ASP A 364 -5.14 2.15 -3.03
N ILE A 365 -5.56 2.50 -4.25
CA ILE A 365 -5.68 3.92 -4.67
C ILE A 365 -6.59 4.73 -3.74
N GLU A 366 -7.63 4.13 -3.15
CA GLU A 366 -8.57 4.84 -2.25
C GLU A 366 -8.03 5.03 -0.83
N GLU A 367 -7.13 4.16 -0.38
CA GLU A 367 -6.52 4.25 0.96
C GLU A 367 -5.35 5.24 0.97
N GLU A 368 -4.75 5.52 -0.20
CA GLU A 368 -3.54 6.33 -0.33
C GLU A 368 -3.76 7.84 -0.61
N GLU A 369 -4.99 8.36 -0.61
CA GLU A 369 -5.23 9.81 -0.81
C GLU A 369 -4.66 10.69 0.33
N GLU A 370 -4.38 10.11 1.50
CA GLU A 370 -3.89 10.85 2.68
C GLU A 370 -2.43 10.56 3.08
N GLU A 371 -1.79 9.49 2.59
CA GLU A 371 -0.40 9.16 2.93
C GLU A 371 0.56 9.38 1.75
N CYS A 372 1.29 10.51 1.80
CA CYS A 372 2.60 10.56 1.15
C CYS A 372 3.43 9.42 1.75
N ILE A 373 3.96 8.52 0.91
CA ILE A 373 4.94 7.50 1.31
C ILE A 373 6.24 8.23 1.64
N GLY A 374 6.23 8.99 2.74
CA GLY A 374 7.40 9.54 3.36
C GLY A 374 8.15 8.37 3.97
N ASP A 375 8.93 7.67 3.15
CA ASP A 375 10.03 6.86 3.69
C ASP A 375 10.92 7.84 4.46
N ASP A 376 10.97 7.68 5.79
CA ASP A 376 11.77 8.40 6.79
C ASP A 376 13.30 8.18 6.61
N ASP A 377 13.74 7.89 5.39
CA ASP A 377 15.07 7.42 5.00
C ASP A 377 15.97 8.57 4.47
N GLU A 378 15.78 9.81 4.94
CA GLU A 378 16.72 10.92 4.62
C GLU A 378 18.16 10.58 5.08
N GLU A 379 18.31 9.77 6.14
CA GLU A 379 19.62 9.37 6.70
C GLU A 379 20.44 8.44 5.78
N ASP A 380 19.81 7.76 4.83
CA ASP A 380 20.44 6.75 3.96
C ASP A 380 20.67 7.22 2.51
N GLU A 381 20.46 8.50 2.23
CA GLU A 381 20.66 9.04 0.90
C GLU A 381 22.14 8.99 0.50
N LEU A 382 22.42 8.61 -0.76
CA LEU A 382 23.79 8.53 -1.26
C LEU A 382 24.45 9.90 -1.21
N ASN A 383 25.53 10.04 -0.43
CA ASN A 383 26.21 11.33 -0.19
C ASN A 383 26.54 12.08 -1.49
N ILE A 384 26.00 13.31 -1.58
CA ILE A 384 25.84 14.13 -2.77
C ILE A 384 26.91 15.23 -2.76
N GLN A 385 28.16 14.90 -3.08
CA GLN A 385 29.11 15.95 -3.45
C GLN A 385 29.05 16.16 -4.98
N ASP A 386 28.44 17.28 -5.37
CA ASP A 386 28.42 17.91 -6.70
C ASP A 386 27.81 17.11 -7.88
N ASN A 387 26.98 16.09 -7.63
CA ASN A 387 26.33 15.31 -8.70
C ASN A 387 24.86 15.67 -8.90
N ILE A 388 24.41 15.62 -10.15
CA ILE A 388 23.00 15.70 -10.54
C ILE A 388 22.28 14.43 -10.05
N ILE A 389 21.11 14.59 -9.42
CA ILE A 389 20.37 13.50 -8.77
C ILE A 389 18.87 13.53 -9.09
N GLY A 390 18.16 12.46 -8.74
CA GLY A 390 16.69 12.42 -8.81
C GLY A 390 16.15 12.69 -10.20
N GLU A 391 15.11 13.52 -10.27
CA GLU A 391 14.46 13.86 -11.53
C GLU A 391 15.41 14.59 -12.49
N GLU A 392 16.30 15.45 -11.99
CA GLU A 392 17.27 16.16 -12.83
C GLU A 392 18.24 15.18 -13.52
N LEU A 393 18.64 14.11 -12.82
CA LEU A 393 19.48 13.05 -13.38
C LEU A 393 18.75 12.28 -14.48
N LEU A 394 17.50 11.89 -14.20
CA LEU A 394 16.68 11.16 -15.15
C LEU A 394 16.40 11.98 -16.41
N SER A 395 16.07 13.27 -16.26
CA SER A 395 15.83 14.16 -17.39
C SER A 395 17.09 14.39 -18.21
N LYS A 396 18.22 14.67 -17.57
CA LYS A 396 19.46 14.95 -18.30
C LYS A 396 19.98 13.73 -19.08
N ASP A 397 19.98 12.55 -18.46
CA ASP A 397 20.69 11.40 -19.00
C ASP A 397 19.76 10.39 -19.69
N PHE A 398 18.46 10.39 -19.40
CA PHE A 398 17.53 9.35 -19.83
C PHE A 398 16.20 9.85 -20.39
N GLU A 399 16.01 11.16 -20.58
CA GLU A 399 14.81 11.69 -21.24
C GLU A 399 14.65 11.10 -22.65
N LEU A 400 13.43 10.65 -22.93
CA LEU A 400 12.99 10.27 -24.27
C LEU A 400 12.37 11.50 -24.93
N VAL A 401 12.76 11.78 -26.18
CA VAL A 401 12.32 12.97 -26.92
C VAL A 401 11.71 12.60 -28.28
N GLY A 402 10.92 13.51 -28.85
CA GLY A 402 10.28 13.33 -30.16
C GLY A 402 9.06 12.42 -30.15
N ASP A 403 8.72 11.86 -31.31
CA ASP A 403 7.50 11.06 -31.51
C ASP A 403 7.43 9.83 -30.57
N GLU A 404 8.57 9.24 -30.21
CA GLU A 404 8.63 8.11 -29.27
C GLU A 404 8.17 8.51 -27.86
N ALA A 405 8.48 9.73 -27.44
CA ALA A 405 8.07 10.27 -26.14
C ALA A 405 6.55 10.52 -26.10
N GLU A 406 5.99 11.10 -27.16
CA GLU A 406 4.55 11.33 -27.28
C GLU A 406 3.78 10.00 -27.33
N ASN A 407 4.27 9.02 -28.08
CA ASN A 407 3.70 7.67 -28.11
C ASN A 407 3.74 7.00 -26.73
N GLN A 408 4.84 7.12 -25.98
CA GLN A 408 4.93 6.58 -24.62
C GLN A 408 3.87 7.19 -23.70
N LYS A 409 3.65 8.51 -23.77
CA LYS A 409 2.60 9.20 -23.00
C LYS A 409 1.20 8.70 -23.39
N LEU A 410 0.89 8.65 -24.68
CA LEU A 410 -0.42 8.20 -25.18
C LEU A 410 -0.73 6.75 -24.77
N VAL A 411 0.26 5.86 -24.84
CA VAL A 411 0.10 4.47 -24.38
C VAL A 411 -0.16 4.42 -22.88
N MET A 412 0.59 5.20 -22.10
CA MET A 412 0.42 5.25 -20.65
C MET A 412 -0.96 5.77 -20.25
N ASP A 413 -1.39 6.89 -20.83
CA ASP A 413 -2.71 7.46 -20.57
C ASP A 413 -3.83 6.46 -20.94
N SER A 414 -3.64 5.70 -22.03
CA SER A 414 -4.60 4.67 -22.41
C SER A 414 -4.67 3.50 -21.42
N ILE A 415 -3.54 3.07 -20.86
CA ILE A 415 -3.49 2.00 -19.87
C ILE A 415 -4.20 2.45 -18.58
N ILE A 416 -3.84 3.62 -18.07
CA ILE A 416 -4.43 4.19 -16.86
C ILE A 416 -5.94 4.42 -17.02
N LEU A 417 -6.37 4.94 -18.18
CA LEU A 417 -7.80 5.13 -18.44
C LEU A 417 -8.57 3.80 -18.44
N LYS A 418 -8.00 2.73 -19.00
CA LYS A 418 -8.62 1.40 -18.98
C LYS A 418 -8.71 0.84 -17.58
N GLU A 419 -7.67 1.03 -16.76
CA GLU A 419 -7.66 0.58 -15.35
C GLU A 419 -8.74 1.29 -14.54
N VAL A 420 -8.83 2.63 -14.64
CA VAL A 420 -9.89 3.40 -13.97
C VAL A 420 -11.28 2.93 -14.39
N GLN A 421 -11.48 2.63 -15.68
CA GLN A 421 -12.76 2.11 -16.18
C GLN A 421 -13.07 0.71 -15.63
N GLN A 422 -12.10 -0.20 -15.61
CA GLN A 422 -12.26 -1.54 -15.06
C GLN A 422 -12.58 -1.51 -13.56
N ARG A 423 -11.90 -0.63 -12.82
CA ARG A 423 -12.13 -0.41 -11.40
C ARG A 423 -13.56 0.07 -11.13
N ASN A 424 -14.01 1.10 -11.85
CA ASN A 424 -15.36 1.63 -11.68
C ASN A 424 -16.42 0.55 -11.99
N ALA A 425 -16.20 -0.27 -13.01
CA ALA A 425 -17.09 -1.38 -13.34
C ALA A 425 -17.11 -2.48 -12.24
N GLN A 426 -15.96 -2.79 -11.63
CA GLN A 426 -15.88 -3.74 -10.51
C GLN A 426 -16.58 -3.19 -9.26
N GLN A 427 -16.41 -1.91 -8.94
CA GLN A 427 -17.10 -1.26 -7.82
C GLN A 427 -18.62 -1.23 -8.03
N GLU A 428 -19.09 -0.97 -9.24
CA GLU A 428 -20.52 -1.06 -9.59
C GLU A 428 -21.05 -2.49 -9.41
N GLN A 429 -20.32 -3.51 -9.87
CA GLN A 429 -20.70 -4.91 -9.68
C GLN A 429 -20.75 -5.32 -8.22
N ILE A 430 -19.78 -4.89 -7.40
CA ILE A 430 -19.78 -5.14 -5.95
C ILE A 430 -21.01 -4.48 -5.33
N ARG A 431 -21.30 -3.22 -5.67
CA ARG A 431 -22.48 -2.49 -5.17
C ARG A 431 -23.80 -3.19 -5.56
N GLU A 432 -23.93 -3.64 -6.81
CA GLU A 432 -25.11 -4.40 -7.27
C GLU A 432 -25.25 -5.74 -6.53
N SER A 433 -24.16 -6.48 -6.35
CA SER A 433 -24.17 -7.77 -5.63
C SER A 433 -24.50 -7.63 -4.14
N GLN A 434 -24.11 -6.52 -3.51
CA GLN A 434 -24.46 -6.20 -2.12
C GLN A 434 -25.94 -5.84 -1.99
N LEU A 435 -26.51 -5.15 -2.98
CA LEU A 435 -27.95 -4.86 -3.06
C LEU A 435 -28.79 -6.13 -3.26
N GLU A 436 -28.34 -7.10 -4.06
CA GLU A 436 -29.03 -8.38 -4.27
C GLU A 436 -29.02 -9.30 -3.03
N LYS A 437 -28.02 -9.16 -2.14
CA LYS A 437 -27.89 -9.96 -0.91
C LYS A 437 -28.69 -9.41 0.28
N MET A 438 -29.40 -8.29 0.12
CA MET A 438 -30.25 -7.73 1.19
C MET A 438 -31.55 -8.56 1.34
N PRO A 439 -31.90 -9.05 2.55
CA PRO A 439 -33.13 -9.80 2.76
C PRO A 439 -34.36 -8.92 2.48
N VAL A 440 -35.32 -9.47 1.73
CA VAL A 440 -36.59 -8.82 1.37
C VAL A 440 -37.36 -8.45 2.63
N GLY A 441 -37.36 -7.17 2.99
CA GLY A 441 -38.07 -6.66 4.17
C GLY A 441 -37.47 -5.42 4.84
N GLN A 442 -36.24 -5.04 4.51
CA GLN A 442 -35.69 -3.74 4.87
C GLN A 442 -35.33 -2.96 3.61
N ILE A 443 -36.36 -2.39 2.99
CA ILE A 443 -36.18 -1.33 1.99
C ILE A 443 -36.04 -0.03 2.80
N PRO A 444 -34.90 0.68 2.77
CA PRO A 444 -34.85 2.04 3.25
C PRO A 444 -35.81 2.88 2.43
N PHE A 445 -36.73 3.58 3.10
CA PHE A 445 -37.62 4.56 2.48
C PHE A 445 -36.80 5.62 1.74
N TYR A 446 -36.67 5.50 0.42
CA TYR A 446 -36.18 6.59 -0.41
C TYR A 446 -37.38 7.36 -0.98
N ASN A 447 -37.41 8.66 -0.65
CA ASN A 447 -38.40 9.60 -1.15
C ASN A 447 -38.30 9.74 -2.67
N ASP A 448 -39.38 9.33 -3.32
CA ASP A 448 -39.62 9.45 -4.75
C ASP A 448 -39.96 10.91 -5.08
N THR A 449 -39.04 11.67 -5.71
CA THR A 449 -39.30 12.78 -6.65
C THR A 449 -38.02 13.59 -6.94
N ASN A 450 -37.25 13.22 -7.98
CA ASN A 450 -36.70 14.16 -8.98
C ASN A 450 -35.82 13.55 -10.09
N ASP A 451 -35.43 12.27 -10.06
CA ASP A 451 -34.42 11.75 -10.99
C ASP A 451 -34.89 11.17 -12.34
N LYS A 452 -36.14 11.42 -12.74
CA LYS A 452 -36.61 11.00 -14.08
C LYS A 452 -36.14 11.89 -15.24
N LYS A 453 -35.46 13.02 -14.97
CA LYS A 453 -34.95 13.92 -16.03
C LYS A 453 -33.47 13.72 -16.38
N SER A 454 -32.72 13.04 -15.53
CA SER A 454 -31.28 12.74 -15.68
C SER A 454 -31.06 11.62 -16.71
N TYR A 455 -31.93 10.61 -16.69
CA TYR A 455 -31.88 9.45 -17.58
C TYR A 455 -32.25 9.74 -19.06
N GLN A 456 -32.99 10.81 -19.35
CA GLN A 456 -33.34 11.17 -20.74
C GLN A 456 -32.28 12.03 -21.45
N LYS A 457 -31.44 12.77 -20.71
CA LYS A 457 -30.37 13.60 -21.32
C LYS A 457 -29.15 12.77 -21.75
N VAL A 458 -28.82 11.70 -21.02
CA VAL A 458 -27.69 10.81 -21.35
C VAL A 458 -27.99 9.97 -22.60
N GLN A 459 -29.24 9.53 -22.78
CA GLN A 459 -29.66 8.81 -24.00
C GLN A 459 -29.69 9.69 -25.26
N GLN A 460 -29.96 10.99 -25.15
CA GLN A 460 -29.88 11.92 -26.28
C GLN A 460 -28.43 12.21 -26.73
N PHE A 461 -27.48 12.26 -25.78
CA PHE A 461 -26.05 12.41 -26.09
C PHE A 461 -25.47 11.16 -26.78
N HIS A 462 -25.87 9.97 -26.33
CA HIS A 462 -25.41 8.70 -26.91
C HIS A 462 -25.94 8.47 -28.34
N ASN A 463 -27.10 9.04 -28.69
CA ASN A 463 -27.67 8.96 -30.04
C ASN A 463 -27.10 10.00 -31.02
N GLN A 464 -26.62 11.16 -30.55
CA GLN A 464 -25.93 12.14 -31.42
C GLN A 464 -24.51 11.71 -31.79
N GLN A 465 -23.78 10.99 -30.92
CA GLN A 465 -22.44 10.48 -31.27
C GLN A 465 -22.46 9.29 -32.25
N LYS A 466 -23.53 8.48 -32.27
CA LYS A 466 -23.67 7.38 -33.23
C LYS A 466 -23.93 7.82 -34.68
N GLN A 467 -24.42 9.05 -34.92
CA GLN A 467 -24.60 9.59 -36.28
C GLN A 467 -23.36 10.26 -36.87
N LEU A 468 -22.32 10.54 -36.06
CA LEU A 468 -21.07 11.15 -36.54
C LEU A 468 -20.00 10.13 -36.98
N ILE A 469 -20.20 8.84 -36.70
CA ILE A 469 -19.22 7.77 -37.01
C ILE A 469 -19.56 7.02 -38.32
N GLN A 470 -20.73 7.25 -38.92
CA GLN A 470 -21.07 6.75 -40.27
C GLN A 470 -20.90 7.86 -41.30
N GLY A 471 -19.65 8.23 -41.58
CA GLY A 471 -19.37 9.17 -42.65
C GLY A 471 -17.92 9.58 -42.74
N GLN A 472 -17.04 8.66 -43.12
CA GLN A 472 -15.96 8.86 -44.11
C GLN A 472 -14.93 7.71 -44.07
N GLY A 473 -14.73 7.09 -45.23
CA GLY A 473 -13.39 6.69 -45.74
C GLY A 473 -12.72 5.44 -45.18
N GLN A 474 -12.88 4.33 -45.89
CA GLN A 474 -12.07 3.11 -45.77
C GLN A 474 -10.57 3.36 -46.07
N GLN A 475 -9.66 2.87 -45.22
CA GLN A 475 -8.40 2.24 -45.66
C GLN A 475 -8.04 1.05 -44.75
N ASN A 476 -7.68 -0.05 -45.40
CA ASN A 476 -7.49 -1.40 -44.89
C ASN A 476 -6.38 -1.54 -43.84
N ILE A 477 -6.70 -2.21 -42.72
CA ILE A 477 -5.72 -2.98 -41.93
C ILE A 477 -6.20 -4.44 -41.93
N ASN A 478 -5.32 -5.34 -42.37
CA ASN A 478 -5.58 -6.76 -42.53
C ASN A 478 -5.52 -7.47 -41.16
N TYR A 479 -6.67 -7.92 -40.65
CA TYR A 479 -6.85 -8.48 -39.30
C TYR A 479 -6.64 -10.00 -39.21
N ASN A 480 -5.85 -10.61 -40.10
CA ASN A 480 -5.72 -12.08 -40.15
C ASN A 480 -4.55 -12.69 -39.34
N ASP A 481 -3.75 -11.92 -38.61
CA ASP A 481 -2.59 -12.45 -37.85
C ASP A 481 -2.75 -12.46 -36.31
N LEU A 482 -3.97 -12.37 -35.76
CA LEU A 482 -4.20 -12.39 -34.29
C LEU A 482 -5.08 -13.53 -33.77
N GLN A 483 -5.22 -14.63 -34.52
CA GLN A 483 -6.13 -15.73 -34.16
C GLN A 483 -5.51 -16.91 -33.39
N GLU A 484 -4.39 -16.73 -32.68
CA GLU A 484 -3.75 -17.83 -31.92
C GLU A 484 -3.98 -17.82 -30.39
N PHE A 485 -4.73 -16.86 -29.84
CA PHE A 485 -4.96 -16.75 -28.38
C PHE A 485 -6.42 -16.45 -27.98
N ALA A 486 -7.38 -17.19 -28.52
CA ALA A 486 -8.75 -17.20 -28.00
C ALA A 486 -9.02 -18.47 -27.15
N PRO A 487 -9.55 -18.35 -25.92
CA PRO A 487 -9.84 -19.50 -25.07
C PRO A 487 -11.04 -20.30 -25.60
N LYS A 488 -10.89 -21.64 -25.66
CA LYS A 488 -11.97 -22.58 -26.02
C LYS A 488 -13.00 -22.72 -24.89
N PRO A 489 -14.29 -22.93 -25.19
CA PRO A 489 -15.36 -23.03 -24.18
C PRO A 489 -15.25 -24.29 -23.31
N LYS A 490 -15.57 -24.14 -22.01
CA LYS A 490 -15.57 -25.18 -20.97
C LYS A 490 -16.70 -26.20 -21.20
N ILE A 491 -16.37 -27.49 -21.19
CA ILE A 491 -17.33 -28.61 -21.25
C ILE A 491 -17.76 -28.99 -19.80
N PRO A 492 -19.05 -29.19 -19.50
CA PRO A 492 -19.50 -29.63 -18.17
C PRO A 492 -19.17 -31.11 -17.92
N ARG A 493 -18.61 -31.45 -16.74
CA ARG A 493 -18.43 -32.84 -16.30
C ARG A 493 -19.60 -33.27 -15.42
N THR A 494 -20.33 -34.29 -15.84
CA THR A 494 -21.25 -35.09 -15.01
C THR A 494 -20.49 -36.32 -14.46
N PRO A 495 -20.74 -36.78 -13.21
CA PRO A 495 -20.02 -37.93 -12.66
C PRO A 495 -20.66 -39.27 -13.07
N PRO A 496 -19.88 -40.33 -13.35
CA PRO A 496 -20.44 -41.64 -13.65
C PRO A 496 -20.84 -42.39 -12.38
N GLY A 497 -22.08 -42.86 -12.36
CA GLY A 497 -22.60 -43.78 -11.36
C GLY A 497 -21.96 -45.17 -11.46
N ALA A 498 -21.68 -45.76 -10.31
CA ALA A 498 -21.40 -47.17 -10.15
C ALA A 498 -22.71 -47.98 -10.23
N SER A 499 -22.73 -49.08 -10.99
CA SER A 499 -23.41 -50.36 -10.63
C SER A 499 -23.39 -51.38 -11.78
N LYS A 500 -22.80 -52.57 -11.50
CA LYS A 500 -23.28 -53.94 -11.82
C LYS A 500 -23.74 -54.22 -13.27
N LYS A 501 -23.12 -55.12 -14.03
CA LYS A 501 -22.83 -56.54 -13.78
C LYS A 501 -21.81 -57.03 -14.81
#